data_AF-A0A2P2Q2K6-F1
#
_entry.id   AF-A0A2P2Q2K6-F1
#
_cell.length_a   1.000
_cell.length_b   1.000
_cell.length_c   1.000
_cell.angle_alpha   90.00
_cell.angle_beta   90.00
_cell.angle_gamma   90.00
#
_symmetry.space_group_name_H-M   'P 1'
#
loop_
_entity.id
_entity.type
_entity.pdbx_description
1 polymer ?
#
loop_
_entity_poly.entity_id
_entity_poly.type
_entity_poly.pdbx_seq_one_letter_code
_entity_poly.pdbx_strand_id
1 'polypeptide(L)' 'MQIGVGIGNDCVKVFKDYNISVKAVEDLSCLANRKLGGEPRVWGLQSLTELLVCKEWLVDSIDFSLLLELFSF' A
#
# COMPACT_ATOMS: atom_id res chain seq x y z
N MET A 1 10.58 -6.02 6.08
CA MET A 1 9.34 -5.27 6.34
C MET A 1 8.23 -5.93 5.54
N GLN A 2 7.02 -6.06 6.08
CA GLN A 2 5.88 -6.59 5.33
C GLN A 2 4.92 -5.46 5.00
N ILE A 3 4.55 -5.35 3.72
CA ILE A 3 3.58 -4.35 3.25
C ILE A 3 2.40 -5.10 2.66
N GLY A 4 1.20 -4.66 3.04
CA GLY A 4 -0.04 -5.26 2.56
C GLY A 4 -1.22 -4.30 2.71
N VAL A 5 -2.32 -4.61 2.04
CA VAL A 5 -3.57 -3.88 2.19
C VAL A 5 -4.37 -4.51 3.32
N GLY A 6 -4.71 -3.76 4.36
CA GLY A 6 -5.44 -4.27 5.52
C GLY A 6 -4.58 -5.12 6.46
N ILE A 7 -3.24 -5.10 6.29
CA ILE A 7 -2.30 -5.96 7.01
C ILE A 7 -2.37 -5.80 8.53
N GLY A 8 -2.76 -4.62 9.03
CA GLY A 8 -2.96 -4.41 10.46
C GLY A 8 -4.05 -5.33 11.04
N ASN A 9 -5.13 -5.54 10.29
CA ASN A 9 -6.24 -6.40 10.71
C ASN A 9 -5.84 -7.87 10.70
N ASP A 10 -5.05 -8.28 9.70
CA ASP A 10 -4.48 -9.63 9.63
C ASP A 10 -3.49 -9.90 10.77
N CYS A 11 -2.66 -8.91 11.14
CA CYS A 11 -1.76 -9.03 12.28
C CYS A 11 -2.51 -9.21 13.61
N VAL A 12 -3.60 -8.47 13.81
CA VAL A 12 -4.47 -8.64 14.98
C VAL A 12 -5.08 -10.04 15.00
N LYS A 13 -5.50 -10.55 13.84
CA LYS A 13 -6.10 -11.88 13.72
C LYS A 13 -5.07 -12.98 13.99
N VAL A 14 -3.89 -12.91 13.39
CA VAL A 14 -2.78 -13.86 13.63
C VAL A 14 -2.33 -13.85 15.09
N PHE A 15 -2.29 -12.67 15.72
CA PHE A 15 -1.99 -12.59 17.15
C PHE A 15 -3.07 -13.25 18.00
N LYS A 16 -4.36 -13.07 17.67
CA LYS A 16 -5.46 -13.71 18.40
C LYS A 16 -5.49 -15.23 18.20
N ASP A 17 -5.30 -15.69 16.98
CA ASP A 17 -5.47 -17.10 16.60
C ASP A 17 -4.24 -17.94 16.99
N TYR A 18 -3.05 -17.35 16.98
CA TYR A 18 -1.79 -18.09 17.13
C TYR A 18 -0.83 -17.49 18.17
N ASN A 19 -1.15 -16.36 18.80
CA ASN A 19 -0.26 -15.61 19.71
C ASN A 19 1.09 -15.22 19.07
N ILE A 20 1.09 -15.04 17.74
CA ILE A 20 2.27 -14.64 16.98
C ILE A 20 2.19 -13.13 16.72
N SER A 21 3.23 -12.41 17.15
CA SER A 21 3.38 -10.99 16.86
C SER A 21 4.18 -10.79 15.58
N VAL A 22 3.52 -10.28 14.54
CA VAL A 22 4.19 -9.85 13.30
C VAL A 22 4.65 -8.41 13.48
N LYS A 23 5.97 -8.17 13.38
CA LYS A 23 6.60 -6.85 13.55
C LYS A 23 6.93 -6.22 12.19
N ALA A 24 7.14 -4.91 12.18
CA ALA A 24 7.52 -4.14 10.99
C ALA A 24 6.55 -4.34 9.81
N VAL A 25 5.27 -4.15 10.10
CA VAL A 25 4.17 -4.14 9.12
C VAL A 25 3.76 -2.71 8.81
N GLU A 26 3.52 -2.44 7.54
CA GLU A 26 3.02 -1.15 7.08
C GLU A 26 1.83 -1.35 6.15
N ASP A 27 0.76 -0.61 6.43
CA ASP A 27 -0.44 -0.66 5.62
C ASP A 27 -0.27 0.18 4.34
N LEU A 28 -0.47 -0.47 3.20
CA LEU A 28 -0.28 0.14 1.89
C LEU A 28 -1.27 1.29 1.63
N SER A 29 -2.49 1.24 2.18
CA SER A 29 -3.46 2.33 2.09
C SER A 29 -2.99 3.56 2.87
N CYS A 30 -2.41 3.36 4.05
CA CYS A 30 -1.78 4.45 4.81
C CYS A 30 -0.62 5.08 4.02
N LEU A 31 0.25 4.27 3.43
CA LEU A 31 1.36 4.77 2.60
C LEU A 31 0.86 5.53 1.37
N ALA A 32 -0.15 5.00 0.68
CA ALA A 32 -0.74 5.62 -0.50
C ALA A 32 -1.36 6.98 -0.18
N ASN A 33 -2.11 7.13 0.92
CA ASN A 33 -2.66 8.43 1.32
C ASN A 33 -1.58 9.47 1.62
N ARG A 34 -0.43 9.05 2.17
CA ARG A 34 0.70 9.96 2.41
C ARG A 34 1.37 10.41 1.11
N LYS A 35 1.48 9.53 0.12
CA LYS A 35 2.21 9.80 -1.14
C LYS A 35 1.36 10.40 -2.25
N LEU A 36 0.10 9.98 -2.40
CA LEU A 36 -0.78 10.43 -3.48
C LEU A 36 -1.43 11.79 -3.18
N GLY A 37 -1.45 12.21 -1.91
CA GLY A 37 -2.08 13.44 -1.47
C GLY A 37 -3.60 13.45 -1.67
N GLY A 38 -4.25 14.53 -1.22
CA GLY A 38 -5.70 14.68 -1.28
C GLY A 38 -6.44 14.02 -0.11
N GLU A 39 -7.76 13.87 -0.26
CA GLU A 39 -8.62 13.32 0.80
C GLU A 39 -8.26 11.86 1.10
N PRO A 40 -8.10 11.48 2.39
CA PRO A 40 -7.80 10.11 2.78
C PRO A 40 -8.85 9.11 2.26
N ARG A 41 -8.39 8.03 1.62
CA ARG A 41 -9.24 6.94 1.13
C ARG A 41 -8.78 5.61 1.69
N VAL A 42 -9.73 4.68 1.83
CA VAL A 42 -9.39 3.27 2.06
C VAL A 42 -9.08 2.66 0.71
N TRP A 43 -7.82 2.34 0.49
CA TRP A 43 -7.33 1.78 -0.76
C TRP A 43 -7.39 0.26 -0.72
N GLY A 44 -8.09 -0.33 -1.69
CA GLY A 44 -7.99 -1.75 -2.00
C GLY A 44 -6.75 -2.04 -2.86
N LEU A 45 -6.26 -3.27 -2.83
CA LEU A 45 -5.15 -3.70 -3.69
C LEU A 45 -5.49 -3.48 -5.16
N GLN A 46 -6.70 -3.89 -5.58
CA GLN A 46 -7.18 -3.66 -6.93
C GLN A 46 -7.20 -2.17 -7.29
N SER A 47 -7.77 -1.31 -6.46
CA SER A 47 -7.86 0.13 -6.74
C SER A 47 -6.49 0.81 -6.80
N LEU A 48 -5.52 0.36 -6.00
CA LEU A 48 -4.13 0.84 -6.11
C LEU A 48 -3.45 0.36 -7.37
N THR A 49 -3.61 -0.93 -7.70
CA THR A 49 -3.06 -1.48 -8.94
C THR A 49 -3.68 -0.78 -10.14
N GLU A 50 -4.99 -0.58 -10.19
CA GLU A 50 -5.67 0.18 -11.25
C GLU A 50 -5.19 1.62 -11.31
N LEU A 51 -5.04 2.32 -10.17
CA LEU A 51 -4.53 3.69 -10.17
C LEU A 51 -3.09 3.73 -10.72
N LEU A 52 -2.21 2.86 -10.26
CA LEU A 52 -0.80 2.89 -10.65
C LEU A 52 -0.62 2.43 -12.10
N VAL A 53 -1.21 1.29 -12.45
CA VAL A 53 -1.12 0.70 -13.79
C VAL A 53 -1.90 1.54 -14.80
N CYS A 54 -3.14 1.99 -14.53
CA CYS A 54 -3.84 2.83 -15.53
C CYS A 54 -3.23 4.23 -15.67
N LYS A 55 -2.56 4.76 -14.63
CA LYS A 55 -1.82 6.03 -14.76
C LYS A 55 -0.56 5.86 -15.61
N GLU A 56 0.15 4.73 -15.53
CA GLU A 56 1.30 4.41 -16.41
C GLU A 56 0.93 4.44 -17.90
N TRP A 57 -0.34 4.18 -18.26
CA TRP A 57 -0.78 4.13 -19.65
C TRP A 57 -1.42 5.43 -20.16
N LEU A 58 -1.73 6.39 -19.27
CA LEU A 58 -2.41 7.64 -19.63
C LEU A 58 -1.46 8.84 -19.77
N VAL A 59 -0.21 8.73 -19.35
CA VAL A 59 0.77 9.81 -19.47
C VAL A 59 2.11 9.21 -19.88
N ASP A 60 2.59 9.53 -21.08
CA ASP A 60 3.97 9.33 -21.57
C ASP A 60 5.04 10.04 -20.70
N SER A 61 4.76 10.31 -19.42
CA SER A 61 5.62 10.98 -18.47
C SER A 61 5.11 10.73 -17.04
N ILE A 62 5.12 9.48 -16.59
CA ILE A 62 5.29 9.23 -15.15
C ILE A 62 6.79 9.16 -14.89
N ASP A 63 7.23 9.99 -13.96
CA ASP A 63 8.55 9.87 -13.34
C ASP A 63 8.60 8.53 -12.59
N PHE A 64 9.37 7.57 -13.14
CA PHE A 64 9.64 6.26 -12.53
C PHE A 64 10.09 6.37 -11.08
N SER A 65 10.55 7.54 -10.63
CA SER A 65 10.86 7.84 -9.23
C SER A 65 9.68 7.59 -8.28
N LEU A 66 8.43 7.86 -8.68
CA LEU A 66 7.27 7.71 -7.78
C LEU A 66 6.88 6.24 -7.58
N LEU A 67 7.08 5.42 -8.62
CA LEU A 67 6.98 3.96 -8.56
C LEU A 67 8.14 3.37 -7.75
N LEU A 68 9.38 3.81 -8.01
CA LEU A 68 10.54 3.40 -7.23
C LEU A 68 10.39 3.79 -5.75
N GLU A 69 9.81 4.95 -5.42
CA GLU A 69 9.55 5.34 -4.04
C GLU A 69 8.41 4.55 -3.36
N LEU A 70 7.45 4.04 -4.13
CA LEU A 70 6.36 3.21 -3.62
C LEU A 70 6.76 1.73 -3.50
N PHE A 71 7.77 1.28 -4.25
CA PHE A 71 8.25 -0.11 -4.27
C PHE A 71 9.64 -0.30 -3.66
N SER A 72 10.37 0.78 -3.34
CA SER A 72 11.61 0.76 -2.58
C SER A 72 11.29 0.63 -1.09
N PHE A 73 11.06 -0.61 -0.67
CA PHE A 73 11.00 -1.03 0.73
C PHE A 73 12.28 -1.75 1.14
#